data_AF-A0A8J2WK14-F1
#
_entry.id   AF-A0A8J2WK14-F1
#
_cell.length_a   1.000
_cell.length_b   1.000
_cell.length_c   1.000
_cell.angle_alpha   90.00
_cell.angle_beta   90.00
_cell.angle_gamma   90.00
#
_symmetry.space_group_name_H-M   'P 1'
#
loop_
_entity.id
_entity.type
_entity.pdbx_description
1 polymer ?
#
loop_
_entity_poly.entity_id
_entity_poly.type
_entity_poly.pdbx_seq_one_letter_code
_entity_poly.pdbx_strand_id
1 'polypeptide(L)'
;MVKYTWDKICKAARELLTLDEKDGKRLFEGNVLLRCLVRIGVLQEGRMKLDYVLSLKVKDFLERRLQTQVFKLGLAKSIHHARVLVRQRRIRYSLGSQVVNFSSFIVRLDSDFALRRHSV
;
A
#
# COMPACT_ATOMS: atom_id res chain seq x y z
N MET A 1 -5.77 -12.41 4.36
CA MET A 1 -5.22 -11.15 4.91
C MET A 1 -5.65 -9.92 4.12
N VAL A 2 -5.20 -9.73 2.86
CA VAL A 2 -5.52 -8.52 2.07
C VAL A 2 -7.03 -8.32 1.85
N LYS A 3 -7.76 -9.39 1.51
CA LYS A 3 -9.22 -9.34 1.34
C LYS A 3 -9.95 -8.87 2.60
N TYR A 4 -9.59 -9.41 3.77
CA TYR A 4 -10.15 -8.99 5.06
C TYR A 4 -9.88 -7.50 5.35
N THR A 5 -8.66 -7.02 5.09
CA THR A 5 -8.34 -5.60 5.26
C THR A 5 -9.16 -4.72 4.32
N TRP A 6 -9.33 -5.13 3.07
CA TRP A 6 -10.20 -4.45 2.10
C TRP A 6 -11.66 -4.44 2.57
N ASP A 7 -12.20 -5.58 3.00
CA ASP A 7 -13.58 -5.69 3.50
C ASP A 7 -13.80 -4.75 4.71
N LYS A 8 -12.81 -4.63 5.61
CA LYS A 8 -12.86 -3.71 6.76
C LYS A 8 -12.86 -2.24 6.32
N ILE A 9 -12.06 -1.87 5.32
CA ILE A 9 -12.02 -0.52 4.76
C ILE A 9 -13.35 -0.18 4.08
N CYS A 10 -13.90 -1.09 3.28
CA CYS A 10 -15.19 -0.90 2.62
C CYS A 10 -16.34 -0.80 3.62
N LYS A 11 -16.31 -1.58 4.71
CA LYS A 11 -17.29 -1.48 5.79
C LYS A 11 -17.26 -0.09 6.44
N ALA A 12 -16.07 0.39 6.82
CA ALA A 12 -15.91 1.73 7.39
C ALA A 12 -16.37 2.83 6.41
N ALA A 13 -16.02 2.72 5.13
CA ALA A 13 -16.47 3.68 4.12
C ALA A 13 -18.01 3.72 3.98
N ARG A 14 -18.68 2.57 4.04
CA ARG A 14 -20.16 2.50 4.02
C ARG A 14 -20.79 3.15 5.24
N GLU A 15 -20.26 2.88 6.44
CA GLU A 15 -20.73 3.49 7.70
C GLU A 15 -20.56 5.03 7.67
N LEU A 16 -19.47 5.54 7.08
CA LEU A 16 -19.25 6.97 6.93
C LEU A 16 -20.16 7.61 5.87
N LEU A 17 -20.52 6.88 4.81
CA LEU A 17 -21.43 7.37 3.77
C LEU A 17 -22.89 7.45 4.22
N THR A 18 -23.28 6.72 5.27
CA THR A 18 -24.63 6.83 5.86
C THR A 18 -24.84 8.08 6.71
N LEU A 19 -23.76 8.74 7.14
CA LEU A 19 -23.81 9.97 7.93
C LEU A 19 -23.96 11.21 7.03
N ASP A 20 -24.40 12.34 7.58
CA ASP A 20 -24.54 13.58 6.81
C ASP A 20 -23.17 14.11 6.37
N GLU A 21 -23.12 14.81 5.23
CA GLU A 21 -21.87 15.35 4.69
C GLU A 21 -21.18 16.34 5.63
N LYS A 22 -21.94 17.03 6.48
CA LYS A 22 -21.42 18.02 7.43
C LYS A 22 -21.08 17.44 8.80
N ASP A 23 -21.33 16.15 9.02
CA ASP A 23 -21.01 15.50 10.28
C ASP A 23 -19.49 15.51 10.54
N GLY A 24 -19.09 16.00 11.72
CA GLY A 24 -17.68 16.08 12.11
C GLY A 24 -16.97 14.72 12.09
N LYS A 25 -17.69 13.63 12.39
CA LYS A 25 -17.16 12.26 12.28
C LYS A 25 -16.84 11.86 10.84
N ARG A 26 -17.76 12.12 9.90
CA ARG A 26 -17.56 11.81 8.47
C ARG A 26 -16.39 12.60 7.90
N LEU A 27 -16.31 13.90 8.22
CA LEU A 27 -15.23 14.76 7.78
C LEU A 27 -13.87 14.30 8.33
N PHE A 28 -13.79 13.97 9.62
CA PHE A 28 -12.52 13.58 10.23
C PHE A 28 -12.09 12.18 9.80
N GLU A 29 -12.91 11.15 10.07
CA GLU A 29 -12.58 9.76 9.80
C GLU A 29 -12.46 9.48 8.30
N GLY A 30 -13.32 10.10 7.48
CA GLY A 30 -13.25 10.01 6.03
C GLY A 30 -11.94 10.56 5.48
N ASN A 31 -11.52 11.75 5.94
CA ASN A 31 -10.23 12.33 5.52
C ASN A 31 -9.03 11.51 6.00
N VAL A 32 -9.09 10.94 7.20
CA VAL A 32 -8.05 10.01 7.68
C VAL A 32 -7.96 8.78 6.79
N LEU A 33 -9.10 8.17 6.44
CA LEU A 33 -9.15 6.99 5.58
C LEU A 33 -8.57 7.29 4.19
N LEU A 34 -8.99 8.41 3.57
CA LEU A 34 -8.52 8.84 2.26
C LEU A 34 -7.02 9.11 2.27
N ARG A 35 -6.50 9.82 3.27
CA ARG A 35 -5.04 10.09 3.41
C ARG A 35 -4.25 8.80 3.57
N CYS A 36 -4.74 7.82 4.32
CA CYS A 36 -4.09 6.52 4.46
C CYS A 36 -4.02 5.77 3.12
N LEU A 37 -5.10 5.77 2.34
CA LEU A 37 -5.15 5.10 1.04
C LEU A 37 -4.26 5.77 -0.01
N VAL A 38 -4.19 7.10 0.01
CA VAL A 38 -3.26 7.89 -0.82
C VAL A 38 -1.82 7.59 -0.41
N ARG A 39 -1.48 7.62 0.89
CA ARG A 39 -0.12 7.34 1.35
C ARG A 39 0.38 5.93 0.96
N ILE A 40 -0.52 4.96 0.89
CA ILE A 40 -0.18 3.61 0.42
C ILE A 40 -0.06 3.57 -1.11
N GLY A 41 -0.71 4.48 -1.84
CA GLY A 41 -0.74 4.53 -3.30
C GLY A 41 -1.79 3.62 -3.94
N VAL A 42 -2.85 3.28 -3.20
CA VAL A 42 -4.02 2.57 -3.75
C VAL A 42 -5.01 3.55 -4.40
N LEU A 43 -5.06 4.78 -3.89
CA LEU A 43 -5.89 5.86 -4.41
C LEU A 43 -5.00 6.99 -4.94
N GLN A 44 -5.40 7.59 -6.06
CA GLN A 44 -4.73 8.77 -6.61
C GLN A 44 -5.23 10.04 -5.89
N GLU A 45 -4.36 11.05 -5.76
CA GLU A 45 -4.68 12.33 -5.11
C GLU A 45 -5.87 13.06 -5.76
N GLY A 46 -6.05 12.93 -7.08
CA GLY A 46 -7.21 13.50 -7.78
C GLY A 46 -8.55 12.80 -7.51
N ARG A 47 -8.57 11.68 -6.77
CA ARG A 47 -9.78 10.86 -6.51
C ARG A 47 -10.07 10.72 -5.02
N MET A 48 -9.86 11.77 -4.23
CA MET A 48 -10.12 11.78 -2.79
C MET A 48 -11.62 11.94 -2.44
N LYS A 49 -12.46 10.98 -2.88
CA LYS A 49 -13.86 10.86 -2.43
C LYS A 49 -14.12 9.47 -1.86
N LEU A 50 -15.02 9.38 -0.89
CA LEU A 50 -15.38 8.11 -0.24
C LEU A 50 -16.01 7.12 -1.23
N ASP A 51 -16.73 7.58 -2.24
CA ASP A 51 -17.34 6.72 -3.27
C ASP A 51 -16.27 5.92 -4.05
N TYR A 52 -15.12 6.53 -4.32
CA TYR A 52 -14.02 5.85 -5.01
C TYR A 52 -13.42 4.73 -4.18
N VAL A 53 -13.47 4.82 -2.84
CA VAL A 53 -13.00 3.75 -1.95
C VAL A 53 -13.81 2.48 -2.15
N LEU A 54 -15.12 2.58 -2.42
CA LEU A 54 -15.99 1.44 -2.71
C LEU A 54 -15.71 0.81 -4.07
N SER A 55 -15.16 1.58 -5.02
CA SER A 55 -14.79 1.09 -6.36
C SER A 55 -13.43 0.36 -6.41
N LEU A 56 -12.66 0.40 -5.33
CA LEU A 56 -11.34 -0.23 -5.24
C LEU A 56 -11.42 -1.75 -5.33
N LYS A 57 -10.43 -2.35 -6.00
CA LYS A 57 -10.32 -3.80 -6.15
C LYS A 57 -9.22 -4.33 -5.23
N VAL A 58 -9.35 -5.60 -4.85
CA VAL A 58 -8.30 -6.32 -4.09
C VAL A 58 -6.97 -6.32 -4.85
N LYS A 59 -7.01 -6.28 -6.19
CA LYS A 59 -5.83 -6.21 -7.06
C LYS A 59 -4.97 -4.98 -6.74
N ASP A 60 -5.57 -3.84 -6.48
CA ASP A 60 -4.85 -2.58 -6.24
C ASP A 60 -3.97 -2.70 -4.98
N PHE A 61 -4.46 -3.39 -3.94
CA PHE A 61 -3.68 -3.70 -2.75
C PHE A 61 -2.57 -4.73 -2.98
N LEU A 62 -2.80 -5.73 -3.85
CA LEU A 62 -1.77 -6.71 -4.21
C LEU A 62 -0.63 -6.07 -4.98
N GLU A 63 -0.91 -5.05 -5.79
CA GLU A 63 0.11 -4.31 -6.54
C GLU A 63 1.03 -3.47 -5.64
N ARG A 64 0.59 -3.10 -4.43
CA ARG A 64 1.39 -2.33 -3.46
C ARG A 64 2.25 -3.19 -2.53
N ARG A 65 2.30 -4.51 -2.74
CA ARG A 65 3.17 -5.40 -1.94
C ARG A 65 4.62 -5.26 -2.37
N LEU A 66 5.55 -5.40 -1.43
CA LEU A 66 6.98 -5.33 -1.71
C LEU A 66 7.41 -6.27 -2.83
N GLN A 67 6.85 -7.48 -2.86
CA GLN A 67 7.16 -8.47 -3.89
C GLN A 67 6.80 -8.00 -5.31
N THR A 68 5.62 -7.39 -5.48
CA THR A 68 5.15 -6.89 -6.78
C THR A 68 5.83 -5.58 -7.15
N GLN A 69 6.11 -4.71 -6.17
CA GLN A 69 6.87 -3.47 -6.37
C GLN A 69 8.30 -3.74 -6.84
N VAL A 70 9.01 -4.68 -6.21
CA VAL A 70 10.38 -5.07 -6.59
C VAL A 70 10.42 -5.63 -8.02
N PHE A 71 9.39 -6.37 -8.43
CA PHE A 71 9.26 -6.86 -9.80
C PHE A 71 8.97 -5.71 -10.77
N LYS A 72 8.05 -4.80 -10.44
CA LYS A 72 7.73 -3.63 -11.27
C LYS A 72 8.92 -2.68 -11.45
N LEU A 73 9.78 -2.56 -10.44
CA LEU A 73 11.01 -1.75 -10.49
C LEU A 73 12.15 -2.42 -11.29
N GLY A 74 11.96 -3.63 -11.82
CA GLY A 74 12.98 -4.33 -12.60
C GLY A 74 14.14 -4.89 -11.77
N LEU A 75 14.09 -4.83 -10.44
CA LEU A 75 15.13 -5.36 -9.56
C LEU A 75 15.15 -6.90 -9.54
N ALA A 76 14.05 -7.54 -9.95
CA ALA A 76 13.90 -8.98 -10.01
C ALA A 76 13.34 -9.42 -11.36
N LYS A 77 13.90 -10.50 -11.91
CA LYS A 77 13.44 -11.14 -13.16
C LYS A 77 12.03 -11.76 -13.07
N SER A 78 11.56 -12.11 -11.88
CA SER A 78 10.24 -12.71 -11.66
C SER A 78 9.73 -12.45 -10.25
N ILE A 79 8.43 -12.68 -10.03
CA ILE A 79 7.78 -12.57 -8.72
C ILE A 79 8.38 -13.56 -7.70
N HIS A 80 8.77 -14.76 -8.14
CA HIS A 80 9.45 -15.75 -7.30
C HIS A 80 10.86 -15.28 -6.92
N HIS A 81 11.60 -14.72 -7.88
CA HIS A 81 12.92 -14.16 -7.63
C HIS A 81 12.86 -12.99 -6.64
N ALA A 82 11.88 -12.09 -6.77
CA ALA A 82 11.67 -11.00 -5.81
C ALA A 82 11.50 -11.52 -4.38
N ARG A 83 10.76 -12.62 -4.19
CA ARG A 83 10.56 -13.24 -2.87
C ARG A 83 11.86 -13.75 -2.26
N VAL A 84 12.71 -14.37 -3.07
CA VAL A 84 14.02 -14.87 -2.64
C VAL A 84 14.93 -13.71 -2.23
N LEU A 85 14.97 -12.62 -3.01
CA LEU A 85 15.77 -11.43 -2.70
C LEU A 85 15.35 -10.78 -1.37
N VAL A 86 14.03 -10.69 -1.11
CA VAL A 86 13.49 -10.18 0.16
C VAL A 86 13.91 -11.07 1.32
N ARG A 87 13.77 -12.39 1.18
CA ARG A 87 14.12 -13.35 2.25
C ARG A 87 15.62 -13.35 2.56
N GLN A 88 16.45 -13.15 1.52
CA GLN A 88 17.90 -13.02 1.63
C GLN A 88 18.36 -11.62 2.09
N ARG A 89 17.45 -10.72 2.48
CA ARG A 89 17.78 -9.39 3.02
C ARG A 89 18.60 -8.51 2.06
N ARG A 90 18.45 -8.73 0.75
CA ARG A 90 19.15 -7.97 -0.29
C ARG A 90 18.44 -6.68 -0.70
N ILE A 91 17.22 -6.47 -0.23
CA ILE A 91 16.42 -5.27 -0.54
C ILE A 91 16.47 -4.35 0.67
N ARG A 92 16.85 -3.09 0.43
CA ARG A 92 16.83 -2.03 1.43
C ARG A 92 15.74 -1.02 1.08
N TYR A 93 15.10 -0.51 2.13
CA TYR A 93 14.27 0.67 2.04
C TYR A 93 15.17 1.91 1.94
N SER A 94 14.85 2.88 1.09
CA SER A 94 15.66 4.10 0.96
C SER A 94 15.48 5.05 2.15
N LEU A 95 14.28 5.08 2.74
CA LEU A 95 13.87 6.02 3.81
C LEU A 95 14.30 5.60 5.23
N GLY A 96 15.39 4.85 5.32
CA GLY A 96 15.97 4.39 6.57
C GLY A 96 16.75 3.10 6.30
N SER A 97 17.86 2.91 7.00
CA SER A 97 18.74 1.72 6.86
C SER A 97 18.08 0.39 7.27
N GLN A 98 16.75 0.33 7.29
CA GLN A 98 15.97 -0.83 7.66
C GLN A 98 15.91 -1.85 6.52
N VAL A 99 16.19 -3.09 6.87
CA VAL A 99 16.09 -4.24 5.98
C VAL A 99 14.72 -4.87 6.17
N VAL A 100 13.94 -4.96 5.10
CA VAL A 100 12.62 -5.62 5.12
C VAL A 100 12.80 -7.09 4.71
N ASN A 101 12.39 -8.01 5.58
CA ASN A 101 12.54 -9.46 5.36
C ASN A 101 11.23 -10.18 4.99
N PHE A 102 10.11 -9.45 4.87
CA PHE A 102 8.78 -10.01 4.59
C PHE A 102 8.18 -9.48 3.29
N SER A 103 7.80 -10.40 2.40
CA SER A 103 7.25 -10.11 1.06
C SER A 103 5.84 -9.51 1.08
N SER A 104 5.11 -9.67 2.19
CA SER A 104 3.78 -9.12 2.40
C SER A 104 3.77 -7.66 2.84
N PHE A 105 4.93 -7.02 2.98
CA PHE A 105 5.01 -5.61 3.36
C PHE A 105 4.28 -4.73 2.34
N ILE A 106 3.46 -3.80 2.83
CA ILE A 106 2.76 -2.82 2.00
C ILE A 106 3.64 -1.58 1.89
N VAL A 107 3.97 -1.22 0.66
CA VAL A 107 4.88 -0.15 0.31
C VAL A 107 4.13 1.19 0.26
N ARG A 108 4.65 2.20 0.96
CA ARG A 108 4.16 3.58 0.88
C ARG A 108 4.60 4.24 -0.42
N LEU A 109 3.87 5.26 -0.86
CA LEU A 109 4.17 5.98 -2.10
C LEU A 109 5.51 6.72 -2.02
N ASP A 110 5.79 7.35 -0.88
CA ASP A 110 7.01 8.13 -0.65
C ASP A 110 8.30 7.30 -0.62
N SER A 111 8.23 6.00 -0.86
CA SER A 111 9.27 5.06 -0.48
C SER A 111 9.86 4.29 -1.63
N ASP A 112 11.17 4.47 -1.80
CA ASP A 112 11.95 3.81 -2.84
C ASP A 112 12.70 2.59 -2.30
N PHE A 113 13.08 1.72 -3.23
CA PHE A 113 13.85 0.51 -2.95
C PHE A 113 15.15 0.51 -3.72
N ALA A 114 16.21 0.08 -3.05
CA ALA A 114 17.50 -0.15 -3.67
C ALA A 114 18.02 -1.54 -3.29
N LEU A 115 18.77 -2.13 -4.22
CA LEU A 115 19.53 -3.34 -3.92
C LEU A 115 20.67 -3.00 -2.96
N ARG A 116 20.84 -3.83 -1.94
CA ARG A 116 22.02 -3.81 -1.08
C ARG A 116 23.22 -4.24 -1.93
N ARG A 117 24.00 -3.27 -2.41
CA ARG A 117 25.37 -3.53 -2.85
C ARG A 117 26.16 -3.98 -1.63
N HIS A 118 26.68 -5.20 -1.66
CA HIS A 118 27.81 -5.55 -0.81
C HIS A 118 29.01 -4.85 -1.41
N SER A 119 29.59 -3.89 -0.68
CA SER A 119 30.96 -3.49 -0.95
C SER A 119 31.83 -4.73 -0.69
N VAL A 120 32.54 -5.16 -1.74
CA VAL A 120 33.76 -5.96 -1.59
C VAL A 120 34.85 -5.02 -1.12
#